data_AF-A0A8X6IJV7-F1
#
_entry.id   AF-A0A8X6IJV7-F1
#
_cell.length_a   1.000
_cell.length_b   1.000
_cell.length_c   1.000
_cell.angle_alpha   90.00
_cell.angle_beta   90.00
_cell.angle_gamma   90.00
#
_symmetry.space_group_name_H-M   'P 1'
#
loop_
_entity.id
_entity.type
_entity.pdbx_description
1 polymer ?
#
loop_
_entity_poly.entity_id
_entity_poly.type
_entity_poly.pdbx_seq_one_letter_code
_entity_poly.pdbx_strand_id
1 'polypeptide(L)'
;DESRAGRPKSVVVPEKINAVRELIKQDRHVTYREIEASLDISMTSINKILHEHLSVKKICSRWIPHNLTNAQKKARVDWCKEILEKYIQGTSKAVYNIYTGDESWIYAYEPETKQQSTVWVFQDEAKPTKVVRGRST
;
A
#
# COMPACT_ATOMS: atom_id res chain seq x y z
N ASP A 1 -6.34 -47.35 28.58
CA ASP A 1 -5.82 -46.45 27.53
C ASP A 1 -5.34 -45.16 28.15
N GLU A 2 -4.03 -45.01 28.26
CA GLU A 2 -3.42 -43.73 28.65
C GLU A 2 -3.53 -42.74 27.50
N SER A 3 -3.89 -41.50 27.83
CA SER A 3 -3.98 -40.41 26.85
C SER A 3 -2.60 -40.14 26.25
N ARG A 4 -2.39 -40.56 24.99
CA ARG A 4 -1.22 -40.15 24.21
C ARG A 4 -1.25 -38.64 24.04
N ALA A 5 -0.28 -37.95 24.62
CA ALA A 5 0.01 -36.56 24.28
C ALA A 5 0.43 -36.51 22.81
N GLY A 6 -0.48 -36.04 21.95
CA GLY A 6 -0.20 -35.84 20.54
C GLY A 6 0.92 -34.81 20.31
N ARG A 7 1.36 -34.69 19.06
CA ARG A 7 2.31 -33.66 18.61
C ARG A 7 1.89 -32.29 19.16
N PRO A 8 2.79 -31.51 19.79
CA PRO A 8 2.43 -30.23 20.37
C PRO A 8 1.70 -29.37 19.34
N LYS A 9 0.54 -28.83 19.74
CA LYS A 9 -0.24 -27.92 18.90
C LYS A 9 0.58 -26.66 18.66
N SER A 10 1.07 -26.54 17.43
CA SER A 10 1.59 -25.32 16.83
C SER A 10 2.87 -24.74 17.45
N VAL A 11 3.93 -24.65 16.64
CA VAL A 11 5.19 -23.90 16.92
C VAL A 11 4.93 -22.38 17.04
N VAL A 12 3.67 -21.94 16.95
CA VAL A 12 3.25 -20.55 17.05
C VAL A 12 3.00 -20.18 18.52
N VAL A 13 4.09 -19.85 19.21
CA VAL A 13 4.07 -19.28 20.56
C VAL A 13 3.63 -17.80 20.48
N PRO A 14 2.85 -17.26 21.45
CA PRO A 14 2.47 -15.84 21.46
C PRO A 14 3.65 -14.87 21.29
N GLU A 15 4.81 -15.23 21.81
CA GLU A 15 6.08 -14.49 21.65
C GLU A 15 6.48 -14.34 20.18
N LYS A 16 6.40 -15.42 19.40
CA LYS A 16 6.72 -15.40 17.96
C LYS A 16 5.68 -14.61 17.17
N ILE A 17 4.40 -14.67 17.55
CA ILE A 17 3.34 -13.82 16.94
C ILE A 17 3.67 -12.34 17.16
N ASN A 18 4.01 -11.97 18.39
CA ASN A 18 4.35 -10.59 18.73
C ASN A 18 5.62 -10.13 18.02
N ALA A 19 6.65 -10.97 17.94
CA ALA A 19 7.87 -10.65 17.22
C ALA A 19 7.62 -10.37 15.73
N VAL A 20 6.80 -11.19 15.05
CA VAL A 20 6.39 -10.94 13.65
C VAL A 20 5.60 -9.64 13.54
N ARG A 21 4.68 -9.37 14.47
CA ARG A 21 3.90 -8.13 14.49
C ARG A 21 4.80 -6.89 14.60
N GLU A 22 5.78 -6.91 15.51
CA GLU A 22 6.70 -5.78 15.69
C GLU A 22 7.62 -5.59 14.49
N LEU A 23 8.09 -6.67 13.86
CA LEU A 23 8.83 -6.60 12.59
C LEU A 23 8.04 -5.88 11.49
N ILE A 24 6.76 -6.22 11.32
CA ILE A 24 5.89 -5.58 10.32
C ILE A 24 5.63 -4.10 10.66
N LYS A 25 5.48 -3.77 11.94
CA LYS A 25 5.31 -2.37 12.37
C LYS A 25 6.57 -1.54 12.10
N GLN A 26 7.75 -2.13 12.28
CA GLN A 26 9.04 -1.48 11.99
C GLN A 26 9.25 -1.29 10.49
N ASP A 27 9.09 -2.35 9.71
CA ASP A 27 9.12 -2.28 8.25
C ASP A 27 7.99 -3.10 7.61
N ARG A 28 7.09 -2.38 6.94
CA ARG A 28 5.94 -2.98 6.26
C ARG A 28 6.31 -3.69 4.95
N HIS A 29 7.52 -3.50 4.42
CA HIS A 29 7.97 -4.15 3.19
C HIS A 29 8.57 -5.54 3.41
N VAL A 30 8.76 -5.93 4.67
CA VAL A 30 9.42 -7.17 5.06
C VAL A 30 8.89 -8.38 4.28
N THR A 31 9.83 -9.14 3.72
CA THR A 31 9.57 -10.36 2.97
C THR A 31 9.49 -11.55 3.92
N TYR A 32 8.86 -12.62 3.45
CA TYR A 32 8.83 -13.87 4.22
C TYR A 32 10.24 -14.37 4.58
N ARG A 33 11.21 -14.22 3.66
CA ARG A 33 12.60 -14.64 3.87
C ARG A 33 13.31 -13.82 4.95
N GLU A 34 13.05 -12.51 4.99
CA GLU A 34 13.60 -11.65 6.04
C GLU A 34 13.00 -11.96 7.41
N ILE A 35 11.71 -12.29 7.48
CA ILE A 35 11.07 -12.77 8.73
C ILE A 35 11.68 -14.10 9.17
N GLU A 36 11.85 -15.05 8.25
CA GLU A 36 12.47 -16.36 8.53
C GLU A 36 13.90 -16.19 9.04
N ALA A 37 14.72 -15.39 8.34
CA ALA A 37 16.09 -15.11 8.74
C ALA A 37 16.20 -14.39 10.10
N SER A 38 15.24 -13.53 10.44
CA SER A 38 15.26 -12.74 11.67
C SER A 38 14.77 -13.52 12.89
N LEU A 39 13.79 -14.41 12.72
CA LEU A 39 13.09 -15.07 13.84
C LEU A 39 13.29 -16.58 13.91
N ASP A 40 13.96 -17.17 12.93
CA ASP A 40 14.17 -18.62 12.77
C ASP A 40 12.83 -19.38 12.84
N ILE A 41 11.88 -18.96 12.03
CA ILE A 41 10.53 -19.54 11.94
C ILE A 41 10.33 -20.09 10.54
N SER A 42 9.88 -21.35 10.42
CA SER A 42 9.55 -21.92 9.12
C SER A 42 8.51 -21.08 8.35
N MET A 43 8.67 -21.00 7.03
CA MET A 43 7.75 -20.35 6.09
C MET A 43 6.26 -20.66 6.34
N THR A 44 5.93 -21.92 6.63
CA THR A 44 4.55 -22.37 6.90
C THR A 44 3.98 -21.73 8.17
N SER A 45 4.79 -21.66 9.23
CA SER A 45 4.39 -21.00 10.48
C SER A 45 4.27 -19.49 10.30
N ILE A 46 5.15 -18.86 9.52
CA ILE A 46 5.01 -17.44 9.15
C ILE A 46 3.68 -17.20 8.44
N ASN A 47 3.34 -18.04 7.45
CA ASN A 47 2.08 -17.92 6.72
C ASN A 47 0.85 -18.00 7.66
N LYS A 48 0.85 -18.93 8.62
CA LYS A 48 -0.20 -19.03 9.63
C LYS A 48 -0.25 -17.79 10.52
N ILE A 49 0.90 -17.31 10.99
CA ILE A 49 0.97 -16.11 11.83
C ILE A 49 0.39 -14.90 11.09
N LEU A 50 0.79 -14.67 9.85
CA LEU A 50 0.36 -13.51 9.06
C LEU A 50 -1.15 -13.53 8.79
N HIS A 51 -1.69 -14.66 8.34
CA HIS A 51 -3.07 -14.73 7.85
C HIS A 51 -4.08 -15.18 8.89
N GLU A 52 -3.72 -16.10 9.79
CA GLU A 52 -4.66 -16.66 10.80
C GLU A 52 -4.60 -15.89 12.13
N HIS A 53 -3.42 -15.42 12.55
CA HIS A 53 -3.25 -14.76 13.86
C HIS A 53 -3.21 -13.23 13.78
N LEU A 54 -2.60 -12.66 12.74
CA LEU A 54 -2.48 -11.21 12.55
C LEU A 54 -3.48 -10.65 11.55
N SER A 55 -4.08 -11.51 10.71
CA SER A 55 -5.02 -11.13 9.65
C SER A 55 -4.50 -10.01 8.74
N VAL A 56 -3.18 -9.95 8.52
CA VAL A 56 -2.56 -8.93 7.67
C VAL A 56 -2.68 -9.29 6.20
N LYS A 57 -2.78 -8.26 5.35
CA LYS A 57 -2.84 -8.43 3.90
C LYS A 57 -1.66 -7.73 3.25
N LYS A 58 -1.07 -8.37 2.24
CA LYS A 58 -0.01 -7.79 1.41
C LYS A 58 -0.65 -7.00 0.27
N ILE A 59 -0.57 -5.67 0.31
CA ILE A 59 -1.29 -4.76 -0.61
C ILE A 59 -0.31 -3.77 -1.25
N CYS A 60 -0.45 -3.54 -2.56
CA CYS A 60 0.29 -2.47 -3.24
C CYS A 60 -0.23 -1.09 -2.80
N SER A 61 0.69 -0.25 -2.32
CA SER A 61 0.40 1.14 -1.97
C SER A 61 -0.20 1.89 -3.16
N ARG A 62 -1.17 2.78 -2.89
CA ARG A 62 -1.71 3.67 -3.92
C ARG A 62 -0.68 4.76 -4.22
N TRP A 63 -0.20 4.81 -5.46
CA TRP A 63 0.69 5.86 -5.90
C TRP A 63 -0.07 7.19 -6.03
N ILE A 64 0.50 8.24 -5.47
CA ILE A 64 -0.03 9.60 -5.56
C ILE A 64 1.07 10.54 -6.06
N PRO A 65 0.75 11.55 -6.89
CA PRO A 65 1.77 12.49 -7.36
C PRO A 65 2.35 13.37 -6.23
N HIS A 66 1.51 13.84 -5.32
CA HIS A 66 1.89 14.75 -4.25
C HIS A 66 1.07 14.53 -2.97
N ASN A 67 1.70 14.78 -1.83
CA ASN A 67 1.02 14.97 -0.54
C ASN A 67 0.53 16.42 -0.44
N LEU A 68 -0.74 16.64 -0.77
CA LEU A 68 -1.32 17.98 -0.78
C LEU A 68 -1.66 18.47 0.63
N THR A 69 -1.41 19.75 0.90
CA THR A 69 -1.89 20.44 2.11
C THR A 69 -3.40 20.60 2.09
N ASN A 70 -4.03 20.82 3.25
CA ASN A 70 -5.48 21.06 3.32
C ASN A 70 -5.90 22.30 2.52
N ALA A 71 -5.07 23.34 2.50
CA ALA A 71 -5.28 24.54 1.69
C ALA A 71 -5.25 24.22 0.18
N GLN A 72 -4.26 23.44 -0.28
CA GLN A 72 -4.19 23.01 -1.68
C GLN A 72 -5.39 22.13 -2.08
N LYS A 73 -5.83 21.23 -1.19
CA LYS A 73 -7.03 20.41 -1.43
C LYS A 73 -8.28 21.28 -1.58
N LYS A 74 -8.45 22.25 -0.66
CA LYS A 74 -9.58 23.19 -0.71
C LYS A 74 -9.56 24.01 -2.01
N ALA A 75 -8.41 24.61 -2.34
CA ALA A 75 -8.26 25.37 -3.58
C ALA A 75 -8.64 24.53 -4.81
N ARG A 76 -8.16 23.28 -4.91
CA ARG A 76 -8.53 22.37 -6.02
C ARG A 76 -10.03 22.10 -6.10
N VAL A 77 -10.70 21.89 -4.97
CA VAL A 77 -12.16 21.70 -4.94
C VAL A 77 -12.89 22.96 -5.39
N ASP A 78 -12.45 24.12 -4.93
CA ASP A 78 -13.04 25.41 -5.29
C ASP A 78 -12.87 25.68 -6.81
N TRP A 79 -11.67 25.47 -7.36
CA TRP A 79 -11.43 25.52 -8.82
C TRP A 79 -12.33 24.55 -9.62
N CYS A 80 -12.50 23.31 -9.15
CA CYS A 80 -13.37 22.35 -9.83
C CYS A 80 -14.84 22.81 -9.84
N LYS A 81 -15.32 23.45 -8.77
CA LYS A 81 -16.68 23.98 -8.71
C LYS A 81 -16.88 25.13 -9.70
N GLU A 82 -15.91 26.06 -9.76
CA GLU A 82 -15.93 27.17 -10.71
C GLU A 82 -15.93 26.68 -12.17
N ILE A 83 -15.08 25.69 -12.49
CA ILE A 83 -15.06 25.06 -13.81
C ILE A 83 -16.41 24.40 -14.13
N LEU A 84 -17.00 23.68 -13.17
CA LEU A 84 -18.27 23.00 -13.37
C LEU A 84 -19.40 24.00 -13.63
N GLU A 85 -19.43 25.12 -12.92
CA GLU A 85 -20.38 26.21 -13.14
C GLU A 85 -20.17 26.86 -14.51
N LYS A 86 -18.92 27.17 -14.87
CA LYS A 86 -18.54 27.75 -16.16
C LYS A 86 -19.01 26.91 -17.36
N TYR A 87 -19.01 25.59 -17.24
CA TYR A 87 -19.44 24.67 -18.30
C TYR A 87 -20.85 24.11 -18.09
N ILE A 88 -21.70 24.81 -17.34
CA ILE A 88 -23.13 24.46 -17.13
C ILE A 88 -23.26 22.99 -16.72
N GLN A 89 -22.52 22.60 -15.68
CA GLN A 89 -22.49 21.25 -15.13
C GLN A 89 -22.12 20.16 -16.18
N GLY A 90 -21.34 20.53 -17.19
CA GLY A 90 -20.90 19.64 -18.26
C GLY A 90 -21.82 19.59 -19.50
N THR A 91 -22.91 20.37 -19.52
CA THR A 91 -23.80 20.43 -20.69
C THR A 91 -23.31 21.40 -21.78
N SER A 92 -22.39 22.30 -21.43
CA SER A 92 -21.86 23.28 -22.38
C SER A 92 -20.90 22.66 -23.40
N LYS A 93 -21.21 22.84 -24.69
CA LYS A 93 -20.32 22.44 -25.80
C LYS A 93 -19.03 23.27 -25.87
N ALA A 94 -18.90 24.35 -25.10
CA ALA A 94 -17.68 25.17 -25.07
C ALA A 94 -16.43 24.39 -24.63
N VAL A 95 -16.61 23.25 -23.95
CA VAL A 95 -15.51 22.35 -23.57
C VAL A 95 -14.72 21.84 -24.78
N TYR A 96 -15.35 21.72 -25.96
CA TYR A 96 -14.68 21.28 -27.19
C TYR A 96 -13.68 22.30 -27.74
N ASN A 97 -13.71 23.54 -27.28
CA ASN A 97 -12.78 24.59 -27.68
C ASN A 97 -11.50 24.62 -26.81
N ILE A 98 -11.37 23.71 -25.84
CA ILE A 98 -10.20 23.63 -24.98
C ILE A 98 -9.09 22.87 -25.70
N TYR A 99 -7.98 23.55 -25.97
CA TYR A 99 -6.73 22.93 -26.38
C TYR A 99 -5.81 22.84 -25.16
N THR A 100 -5.29 21.64 -24.89
CA THR A 100 -4.35 21.38 -23.78
C THR A 100 -3.12 20.66 -24.31
N GLY A 101 -1.98 20.89 -23.66
CA GLY A 101 -0.72 20.21 -23.95
C GLY A 101 0.06 20.01 -22.65
N ASP A 102 0.83 18.93 -22.60
CA ASP A 102 1.76 18.62 -21.51
C ASP A 102 2.95 17.84 -22.09
N GLU A 103 4.07 17.83 -21.39
CA GLU A 103 5.27 17.11 -21.78
C GLU A 103 5.35 15.78 -21.02
N SER A 104 5.84 14.73 -21.69
CA SER A 104 5.99 13.42 -21.07
C SER A 104 7.32 12.80 -21.47
N TRP A 105 8.03 12.26 -20.48
CA TRP A 105 9.31 11.57 -20.69
C TRP A 105 9.08 10.14 -21.21
N ILE A 106 9.83 9.76 -22.25
CA ILE A 106 9.89 8.39 -22.77
C ILE A 106 11.21 7.78 -22.30
N TYR A 107 11.12 6.79 -21.41
CA TYR A 107 12.30 6.15 -20.83
C TYR A 107 12.78 5.00 -21.71
N ALA A 108 14.11 4.86 -21.87
CA ALA A 108 14.75 3.74 -22.56
C ALA A 108 14.89 2.48 -21.68
N TYR A 109 14.43 2.54 -20.42
CA TYR A 109 14.44 1.44 -19.46
C TYR A 109 13.09 1.34 -18.75
N GLU A 110 12.83 0.20 -18.12
CA GLU A 110 11.60 -0.03 -17.38
C GLU A 110 11.70 0.57 -15.97
N PRO A 111 10.87 1.59 -15.63
CA PRO A 111 10.90 2.20 -14.30
C PRO A 111 10.34 1.26 -13.23
N GLU A 112 10.52 1.62 -11.95
CA GLU A 112 10.00 0.84 -10.81
C GLU A 112 8.54 0.41 -11.03
N THR A 113 8.25 -0.85 -10.73
CA THR A 113 6.89 -1.38 -10.89
C THR A 113 6.06 -1.11 -9.64
N LYS A 114 4.75 -0.99 -9.82
CA LYS A 114 3.80 -0.83 -8.71
C LYS A 114 3.87 -1.99 -7.70
N GLN A 115 4.26 -3.18 -8.14
CA GLN A 115 4.42 -4.35 -7.29
C GLN A 115 5.56 -4.20 -6.27
N GLN A 116 6.59 -3.40 -6.58
CA GLN A 116 7.67 -3.11 -5.62
C GLN A 116 7.20 -2.23 -4.45
N SER A 117 6.01 -1.64 -4.53
CA SER A 117 5.42 -0.82 -3.45
C SER A 117 4.44 -1.60 -2.57
N THR A 118 4.61 -2.92 -2.51
CA THR A 118 3.72 -3.82 -1.77
C THR A 118 4.14 -3.91 -0.32
N VAL A 119 3.19 -3.67 0.57
CA VAL A 119 3.40 -3.62 2.02
C VAL A 119 2.38 -4.47 2.75
N TRP A 120 2.72 -4.92 3.95
CA TRP A 120 1.78 -5.52 4.89
C TRP A 120 0.90 -4.44 5.51
N VAL A 121 -0.41 -4.71 5.56
CA VAL A 121 -1.43 -3.81 6.07
C VAL A 121 -2.32 -4.58 7.04
N PHE A 122 -2.55 -4.03 8.23
CA PHE A 122 -3.49 -4.59 9.20
C PHE A 122 -4.94 -4.30 8.80
N GLN A 123 -5.87 -5.12 9.26
CA GLN A 123 -7.26 -5.10 8.78
C GLN A 123 -7.98 -3.74 8.93
N ASP A 124 -7.65 -2.99 9.97
CA ASP A 124 -8.29 -1.69 10.28
C ASP A 124 -7.53 -0.48 9.71
N GLU A 125 -6.44 -0.71 8.99
CA GLU A 125 -5.63 0.37 8.45
C GLU A 125 -6.09 0.82 7.07
N ALA A 126 -6.06 2.14 6.86
CA ALA A 126 -6.27 2.71 5.54
C ALA A 126 -5.22 2.20 4.55
N LYS A 127 -5.61 2.06 3.28
CA LYS A 127 -4.69 1.66 2.22
C LYS A 127 -3.52 2.67 2.15
N PRO A 128 -2.27 2.20 2.25
CA PRO A 128 -1.12 3.08 2.27
C PRO A 128 -0.97 3.82 0.94
N THR A 129 -0.41 5.03 1.03
CA THR A 129 -0.08 5.84 -0.14
C THR A 129 1.43 5.98 -0.25
N LYS A 130 1.95 5.95 -1.49
CA LYS A 130 3.35 6.21 -1.79
C LYS A 130 3.39 7.43 -2.72
N VAL A 131 4.15 8.45 -2.35
CA VAL A 131 4.41 9.57 -3.26
C VAL A 131 5.39 9.08 -4.32
N VAL A 132 4.99 9.15 -5.58
CA VAL A 132 5.85 8.80 -6.72
C VAL A 132 5.86 9.95 -7.69
N ARG A 133 7.06 10.38 -8.09
CA ARG A 133 7.28 11.44 -9.07
C ARG A 133 7.96 10.85 -10.30
N GLY A 134 7.63 11.38 -11.47
CA GLY A 134 8.51 11.19 -12.63
C GLY A 134 9.89 11.73 -12.28
N ARG A 135 10.95 10.98 -12.60
CA ARG A 135 12.32 11.44 -12.35
C ARG A 135 12.61 12.57 -13.34
N SER A 136 12.46 13.82 -12.90
CA SER A 136 13.13 14.95 -13.54
C SER A 136 14.46 15.09 -12.83
N THR A 137 15.49 14.43 -13.35
CA THR A 137 16.89 14.72 -12.95
C THR A 137 17.30 16.07 -13.50
#